data_AF-E9J6H6-F1
#
_entry.id   AF-E9J6H6-F1
#
_cell.length_a   1.000
_cell.length_b   1.000
_cell.length_c   1.000
_cell.angle_alpha   90.00
_cell.angle_beta   90.00
_cell.angle_gamma   90.00
#
_symmetry.space_group_name_H-M   'P 1'
#
loop_
_entity.id
_entity.type
_entity.pdbx_description
1 polymer ?
#
loop_
_entity_poly.entity_id
_entity_poly.type
_entity_poly.pdbx_seq_one_letter_code
_entity_poly.pdbx_strand_id
1 'polypeptide(L)'
;MRALVQLAVEKLHSELSIVQYDDTLFAHLVDEALGFERELRETLLYPQTQPATIFVLTQAHIFVKWINMEKKYATEKMDAILNSNTAWERLMGHDIDDMKVTECADAFLTLLTTISDRYKHLPQPGHR
;
A
#
# COMPACT_ATOMS: atom_id res chain seq x y z
N MET A 1 16.50 -18.10 9.95
CA MET A 1 15.54 -17.05 9.53
C MET A 1 14.08 -17.43 9.80
N ARG A 2 13.61 -18.64 9.46
CA ARG A 2 12.20 -19.07 9.68
C ARG A 2 11.63 -18.76 11.09
N ALA A 3 12.34 -19.13 12.15
CA ALA A 3 11.86 -18.87 13.52
C ALA A 3 11.75 -17.37 13.85
N LEU A 4 12.63 -16.53 13.27
CA LEU A 4 12.58 -15.08 13.45
C LEU A 4 11.38 -14.47 12.71
N VAL A 5 11.13 -14.92 11.48
CA VAL A 5 9.95 -14.49 10.72
C VAL A 5 8.67 -14.95 11.43
N GLN A 6 8.65 -16.17 11.97
CA GLN A 6 7.54 -16.66 12.78
C GLN A 6 7.28 -15.75 14.00
N LEU A 7 8.33 -15.32 14.70
CA LEU A 7 8.18 -14.36 15.81
C LEU A 7 7.60 -13.02 15.35
N ALA A 8 7.97 -12.54 14.17
CA ALA A 8 7.40 -11.33 13.58
C ALA A 8 5.91 -11.50 13.24
N VAL A 9 5.51 -12.67 12.73
CA VAL A 9 4.10 -13.03 12.50
C VAL A 9 3.30 -12.98 13.80
N GLU A 10 3.81 -13.62 14.85
CA GLU A 10 3.15 -13.65 16.17
C GLU A 10 3.03 -12.25 16.78
N LYS A 11 4.10 -11.45 16.70
CA LYS A 11 4.10 -10.06 17.16
C LYS A 11 3.08 -9.23 16.39
N LEU A 12 3.06 -9.30 15.05
CA LEU A 12 2.10 -8.54 14.24
C LEU A 12 0.66 -8.92 14.62
N HIS A 13 0.41 -10.21 14.82
CA HIS A 13 -0.91 -10.68 15.24
C HIS A 13 -1.33 -10.13 16.61
N SER A 14 -0.43 -10.09 17.59
CA SER A 14 -0.74 -9.50 18.90
C SER A 14 -0.98 -7.99 18.83
N GLU A 15 -0.17 -7.26 18.08
CA GLU A 15 -0.27 -5.79 17.95
C GLU A 15 -1.57 -5.36 17.26
N LEU A 16 -2.03 -6.11 16.24
CA LEU A 16 -3.26 -5.80 15.52
C LEU A 16 -4.49 -5.67 16.42
N SER A 17 -4.53 -6.42 17.53
CA SER A 17 -5.64 -6.36 18.47
C SER A 17 -5.88 -4.95 19.03
N ILE A 18 -4.82 -4.15 19.13
CA ILE A 18 -4.84 -2.78 19.65
C ILE A 18 -4.81 -1.77 18.50
N VAL A 19 -3.90 -1.97 17.54
CA VAL A 19 -3.63 -1.03 16.45
C VAL A 19 -4.83 -0.85 15.52
N GLN A 20 -5.68 -1.87 15.35
CA GLN A 20 -6.85 -1.80 14.46
C GLN A 20 -7.86 -0.70 14.81
N TYR A 21 -7.78 -0.05 15.98
CA TYR A 21 -8.70 1.00 16.37
C TYR A 21 -8.20 2.42 16.05
N ASP A 22 -6.94 2.56 15.64
CA ASP A 22 -6.36 3.82 15.18
C ASP A 22 -6.00 3.67 13.70
N ASP A 23 -6.72 4.37 12.83
CA ASP A 23 -6.54 4.24 11.38
C ASP A 23 -5.14 4.70 10.91
N THR A 24 -4.54 5.70 11.55
CA THR A 24 -3.19 6.16 11.22
C THR A 24 -2.15 5.12 11.62
N LEU A 25 -2.25 4.59 12.84
CA LEU A 25 -1.33 3.55 13.29
C LEU A 25 -1.50 2.25 12.49
N PHE A 26 -2.73 1.89 12.15
CA PHE A 26 -3.03 0.74 11.31
C PHE A 26 -2.45 0.90 9.90
N ALA A 27 -2.58 2.07 9.27
CA ALA A 27 -1.97 2.34 7.98
C ALA A 27 -0.45 2.16 8.01
N HIS A 28 0.23 2.73 9.01
CA HIS A 28 1.68 2.58 9.16
C HIS A 28 2.09 1.12 9.40
N LEU A 29 1.33 0.37 10.20
CA LEU A 29 1.60 -1.04 10.45
C LEU A 29 1.47 -1.88 9.17
N VAL A 30 0.46 -1.60 8.33
CA VAL A 30 0.30 -2.23 7.02
C VAL A 30 1.51 -1.92 6.13
N ASP A 31 1.93 -0.65 6.06
CA ASP A 31 3.07 -0.23 5.24
C ASP A 31 4.36 -0.96 5.64
N GLU A 32 4.63 -1.02 6.94
CA GLU A 32 5.81 -1.69 7.48
C GLU A 32 5.78 -3.20 7.20
N ALA A 33 4.62 -3.85 7.39
CA ALA A 33 4.47 -5.27 7.11
C ALA A 33 4.63 -5.60 5.62
N LEU A 34 4.11 -4.76 4.71
CA LEU A 34 4.30 -4.91 3.27
C LEU A 34 5.76 -4.68 2.87
N GLY A 35 6.41 -3.66 3.43
CA GLY A 35 7.82 -3.36 3.20
C GLY A 35 8.73 -4.50 3.65
N PHE A 36 8.50 -5.01 4.87
CA PHE A 36 9.20 -6.14 5.43
C PHE A 36 9.08 -7.39 4.56
N GLU A 37 7.87 -7.71 4.09
CA GLU A 37 7.66 -8.85 3.19
C GLU A 37 8.38 -8.68 1.86
N ARG A 38 8.31 -7.49 1.26
CA ARG A 38 9.03 -7.21 0.01
C ARG A 38 10.52 -7.44 0.17
N GLU A 39 11.14 -6.92 1.23
CA GLU A 39 12.56 -7.10 1.49
C GLU A 39 12.93 -8.57 1.74
N LEU A 40 12.10 -9.31 2.50
CA LEU A 40 12.28 -10.76 2.69
C LEU A 40 12.27 -11.51 1.36
N ARG A 41 11.31 -11.23 0.47
CA ARG A 41 11.13 -11.97 -0.79
C ARG A 41 12.14 -11.58 -1.86
N GLU A 42 12.33 -10.28 -2.08
CA GLU A 42 13.09 -9.76 -3.22
C GLU A 42 14.59 -9.66 -2.90
N THR A 43 14.94 -9.30 -1.66
CA THR A 43 16.34 -9.09 -1.27
C THR A 43 16.93 -10.33 -0.61
N LEU A 44 16.20 -10.94 0.33
CA LEU A 44 16.70 -12.09 1.10
C LEU A 44 16.28 -13.45 0.52
N LEU A 45 15.53 -13.44 -0.59
CA LEU A 45 15.06 -14.64 -1.30
C LEU A 45 14.36 -15.65 -0.39
N TYR A 46 13.63 -15.15 0.61
CA TYR A 46 12.94 -15.96 1.59
C TYR A 46 11.80 -16.76 0.92
N PRO A 47 11.70 -18.10 1.09
CA PRO A 47 10.79 -18.92 0.29
C PRO A 47 9.31 -18.66 0.57
N GLN A 48 8.50 -18.49 -0.49
CA GLN A 48 7.05 -18.19 -0.41
C GLN A 48 6.23 -19.25 0.36
N THR A 49 6.76 -20.46 0.51
CA THR A 49 6.13 -21.57 1.27
C THR A 49 6.30 -21.46 2.79
N GLN A 50 7.03 -20.45 3.26
CA GLN A 50 7.32 -20.24 4.68
C GLN A 50 6.41 -19.18 5.31
N PRO A 51 6.33 -19.11 6.66
CA PRO A 51 5.51 -18.12 7.36
C PRO A 51 5.78 -16.69 6.91
N ALA A 52 4.74 -15.86 6.88
CA ALA A 52 4.81 -14.51 6.33
C ALA A 52 3.85 -13.59 7.08
N THR A 53 4.29 -12.37 7.40
CA THR A 53 3.47 -11.37 8.08
C THR A 53 2.28 -10.95 7.22
N ILE A 54 2.41 -11.03 5.88
CA ILE A 54 1.30 -10.76 4.96
C ILE A 54 0.08 -11.65 5.23
N PHE A 55 0.28 -12.90 5.69
CA PHE A 55 -0.82 -13.80 6.00
C PHE A 55 -1.69 -13.29 7.16
N VAL A 56 -1.13 -12.50 8.07
CA VAL A 56 -1.86 -11.87 9.16
C VAL A 56 -2.76 -10.75 8.63
N LEU A 57 -2.23 -9.90 7.75
CA LEU A 57 -2.99 -8.80 7.14
C LEU A 57 -4.10 -9.28 6.23
N THR A 58 -3.91 -10.44 5.57
CA THR A 58 -4.91 -11.04 4.68
C THR A 58 -5.96 -11.90 5.40
N GLN A 59 -5.98 -11.91 6.74
CA GLN A 59 -7.11 -12.50 7.48
C GLN A 59 -8.38 -11.71 7.19
N ALA A 60 -9.50 -12.38 6.92
CA ALA A 60 -10.71 -11.77 6.33
C ALA A 60 -11.16 -10.47 7.02
N HIS A 61 -11.26 -10.45 8.35
CA HIS A 61 -11.72 -9.28 9.10
C HIS A 61 -10.73 -8.10 9.02
N ILE A 62 -9.43 -8.38 9.09
CA ILE A 62 -8.36 -7.38 8.96
C ILE A 62 -8.32 -6.83 7.54
N PHE A 63 -8.41 -7.72 6.55
CA PHE A 63 -8.36 -7.36 5.15
C PHE A 63 -9.56 -6.48 4.74
N VAL A 64 -10.77 -6.79 5.23
CA VAL A 64 -11.95 -5.95 5.01
C VAL A 64 -11.76 -4.55 5.59
N LYS A 65 -11.22 -4.42 6.83
CA LYS A 65 -10.90 -3.11 7.41
C LYS A 65 -9.90 -2.36 6.52
N TRP A 66 -8.81 -3.02 6.13
CA TRP A 66 -7.76 -2.44 5.30
C TRP A 66 -8.31 -1.91 3.97
N ILE A 67 -9.06 -2.72 3.23
CA ILE A 67 -9.64 -2.32 1.94
C ILE A 67 -10.61 -1.14 2.09
N ASN A 68 -11.45 -1.14 3.14
CA ASN A 68 -12.37 -0.03 3.39
C ASN A 68 -11.61 1.28 3.68
N MET A 69 -10.54 1.18 4.47
CA MET A 69 -9.68 2.33 4.79
C MET A 69 -8.94 2.85 3.55
N GLU A 70 -8.35 1.97 2.75
CA GLU A 70 -7.68 2.33 1.50
C GLU A 70 -8.63 2.97 0.50
N LYS A 71 -9.83 2.41 0.35
CA LYS A 71 -10.86 3.01 -0.52
C LYS A 71 -11.21 4.42 -0.07
N LYS A 72 -11.41 4.64 1.24
CA LYS A 72 -11.67 5.96 1.80
C LYS A 72 -10.54 6.94 1.47
N TYR A 73 -9.30 6.58 1.75
CA TYR A 73 -8.15 7.45 1.49
C TYR A 73 -7.93 7.71 0.00
N ALA A 74 -8.09 6.69 -0.85
CA ALA A 74 -7.97 6.85 -2.30
C ALA A 74 -9.03 7.82 -2.85
N THR A 75 -10.28 7.74 -2.37
CA THR A 75 -11.34 8.67 -2.74
C THR A 75 -11.02 10.09 -2.28
N GLU A 76 -10.65 10.28 -1.00
CA GLU A 76 -10.27 11.59 -0.47
C GLU A 76 -9.09 12.21 -1.22
N LYS A 77 -8.09 11.40 -1.60
CA LYS A 77 -6.95 11.84 -2.41
C LYS A 77 -7.34 12.19 -3.83
N MET A 78 -8.21 11.41 -4.46
CA MET A 78 -8.74 11.70 -5.79
C MET A 78 -9.48 13.04 -5.80
N ASP A 79 -10.35 13.27 -4.81
CA ASP A 79 -11.07 14.53 -4.67
C ASP A 79 -10.10 15.70 -4.48
N ALA A 80 -9.05 15.53 -3.67
CA ALA A 80 -8.03 16.56 -3.48
C ALA A 80 -7.25 16.88 -4.78
N ILE A 81 -6.91 15.86 -5.57
CA ILE A 81 -6.22 16.03 -6.86
C ILE A 81 -7.11 16.80 -7.84
N LEU A 82 -8.38 16.41 -7.99
CA LEU A 82 -9.32 17.02 -8.93
C LEU A 82 -9.71 18.46 -8.55
N ASN A 83 -9.78 18.75 -7.25
CA ASN A 83 -10.14 20.08 -6.74
C ASN A 83 -8.92 21.00 -6.51
N SER A 84 -7.70 20.56 -6.86
CA SER A 84 -6.53 21.44 -6.79
C SER A 84 -6.70 22.62 -7.76
N ASN A 85 -6.33 23.82 -7.32
CA ASN A 85 -6.40 25.02 -8.16
C ASN A 85 -5.53 24.90 -9.43
N THR A 86 -4.47 24.10 -9.37
CA THR A 86 -3.51 23.86 -10.45
C THR A 86 -3.74 22.52 -11.16
N ALA A 87 -4.80 21.77 -10.81
CA ALA A 87 -5.08 20.42 -11.34
C ALA A 87 -4.95 20.33 -12.87
N TRP A 88 -5.41 21.37 -13.57
CA TRP A 88 -5.46 21.40 -15.03
C TRP A 88 -4.29 22.15 -15.67
N GLU A 89 -3.36 22.66 -14.85
CA GLU A 89 -2.13 23.28 -15.33
C GLU A 89 -1.16 22.21 -15.84
N ARG A 90 -0.38 22.57 -16.87
CA ARG A 90 0.65 21.70 -17.43
C ARG A 90 1.85 21.66 -16.48
N LEU A 91 2.42 20.49 -16.28
CA LEU A 91 3.67 20.36 -15.52
C LEU A 91 4.79 21.18 -16.19
N MET A 92 5.47 21.99 -15.39
CA MET A 92 6.55 22.87 -15.86
C MET A 92 7.83 22.05 -16.10
N GLY A 93 8.00 21.58 -17.34
CA GLY A 93 9.24 20.95 -17.83
C GLY A 93 10.06 21.88 -18.73
N HIS A 94 11.38 21.67 -18.76
CA HIS A 94 12.37 22.47 -19.51
C HIS A 94 12.28 22.32 -21.05
N ASP A 95 11.51 21.34 -21.53
CA ASP A 95 11.39 21.01 -22.96
C ASP A 95 10.15 21.63 -23.62
N ILE A 96 10.30 21.95 -24.91
CA ILE A 96 9.32 22.57 -25.83
C ILE A 96 8.40 21.48 -26.43
N ASP A 97 8.09 20.43 -25.68
CA ASP A 97 7.20 19.37 -26.17
C ASP A 97 5.72 19.77 -25.94
N ASP A 98 4.90 19.56 -26.96
CA ASP A 98 3.46 19.80 -26.95
C ASP A 98 2.68 18.72 -26.18
N MET A 99 3.33 17.59 -25.82
CA MET A 99 2.72 16.48 -25.06
C MET A 99 2.76 16.64 -23.53
N LYS A 100 2.75 17.87 -22.99
CA LYS A 100 2.81 18.07 -21.53
C LYS A 100 1.56 17.56 -20.83
N VAL A 101 1.76 16.65 -19.87
CA VAL A 101 0.73 16.11 -18.97
C VAL A 101 0.31 17.18 -17.96
N THR A 102 -0.96 17.18 -17.55
CA THR A 102 -1.46 18.06 -16.49
C THR A 102 -1.04 17.55 -15.10
N GLU A 103 -0.96 18.44 -14.12
CA GLU A 103 -0.67 18.06 -12.73
C GLU A 103 -1.65 16.99 -12.23
N CYS A 104 -2.94 17.14 -12.54
CA CYS A 104 -3.96 16.16 -12.18
C CYS A 104 -3.68 14.78 -12.77
N ALA A 105 -3.32 14.70 -14.06
CA ALA A 105 -3.11 13.42 -14.71
C ALA A 105 -1.89 12.70 -14.13
N ASP A 106 -0.81 13.44 -13.85
CA ASP A 106 0.39 12.89 -13.21
C ASP A 106 0.14 12.44 -11.76
N ALA A 107 -0.52 13.27 -10.96
CA ALA A 107 -0.88 12.94 -9.58
C ALA A 107 -1.84 11.74 -9.50
N PHE A 108 -2.80 11.66 -10.43
CA PHE A 108 -3.72 10.53 -10.52
C PHE A 108 -3.02 9.23 -10.92
N LEU A 109 -2.11 9.28 -11.89
CA LEU A 109 -1.27 8.12 -12.25
C LEU A 109 -0.41 7.68 -11.07
N THR A 110 0.21 8.62 -10.36
CA THR A 110 1.00 8.35 -9.15
C THR A 110 0.17 7.65 -8.07
N LEU A 111 -1.07 8.10 -7.86
CA LEU A 111 -1.99 7.45 -6.92
C LEU A 111 -2.28 6.00 -7.35
N LEU A 112 -2.63 5.76 -8.62
CA LEU A 112 -2.91 4.42 -9.14
C LEU A 112 -1.70 3.49 -9.08
N THR A 113 -0.50 3.98 -9.43
CA THR A 113 0.74 3.20 -9.36
C THR A 113 1.05 2.84 -7.91
N THR A 114 0.93 3.80 -6.99
CA THR A 114 1.17 3.57 -5.56
C THR A 114 0.23 2.51 -5.00
N ILE A 115 -1.07 2.60 -5.31
CA ILE A 115 -2.06 1.59 -4.94
C ILE A 115 -1.67 0.23 -5.54
N SER A 116 -1.46 0.16 -6.85
CA SER A 116 -1.14 -1.09 -7.57
C SER A 116 0.11 -1.79 -7.03
N ASP A 117 1.16 -1.02 -6.70
CA ASP A 117 2.41 -1.55 -6.16
C ASP A 117 2.26 -2.21 -4.78
N ARG A 118 1.27 -1.77 -3.99
CA ARG A 118 0.95 -2.37 -2.68
C ARG A 118 0.23 -3.71 -2.85
N TYR A 119 -0.71 -3.80 -3.80
CA TYR A 119 -1.55 -4.99 -3.98
C TYR A 119 -0.88 -6.09 -4.82
N LYS A 120 0.04 -5.76 -5.74
CA LYS A 120 0.62 -6.73 -6.68
C LYS A 120 1.31 -7.94 -6.01
N HIS A 121 1.79 -7.79 -4.78
CA HIS A 121 2.49 -8.83 -4.02
C HIS A 121 1.57 -9.65 -3.12
N LEU A 122 0.27 -9.37 -3.09
CA LEU A 122 -0.64 -10.12 -2.23
C LEU A 122 -0.76 -11.59 -2.70
N PRO A 123 -0.89 -12.53 -1.74
CA PRO A 123 -0.79 -13.96 -2.02
C PRO A 123 -1.96 -14.50 -2.82
N GLN A 124 -3.16 -13.94 -2.66
CA GLN A 124 -4.36 -14.39 -3.38
C GLN A 124 -4.64 -13.49 -4.59
N PRO A 125 -4.89 -14.06 -5.79
CA PRO A 125 -5.25 -13.28 -6.97
C PRO A 125 -6.46 -12.37 -6.75
N GLY A 126 -7.46 -12.81 -5.98
CA GLY A 126 -8.65 -12.02 -5.66
C GLY A 126 -8.39 -10.83 -4.72
N HIS A 127 -7.17 -10.69 -4.19
CA HIS A 127 -6.75 -9.52 -3.42
C HIS A 127 -6.00 -8.48 -4.27
N ARG A 128 -5.69 -8.80 -5.53
CA ARG A 128 -4.94 -7.94 -6.46
C ARG A 128 -5.86 -7.10 -7.32
#